data_AF-A0A969IG58-F1
#
_entry.id   AF-A0A969IG58-F1
#
_cell.length_a   1.000
_cell.length_b   1.000
_cell.length_c   1.000
_cell.angle_alpha   90.00
_cell.angle_beta   90.00
_cell.angle_gamma   90.00
#
_symmetry.space_group_name_H-M   'P 1'
#
loop_
_entity.id
_entity.type
_entity.pdbx_description
1 polymer ?
#
loop_
_entity_poly.entity_id
_entity_poly.type
_entity_poly.pdbx_seq_one_letter_code
_entity_poly.pdbx_strand_id
1 'polypeptide(L)'
;MNKNEPLQLAPTSTGEFTRLNEEIKRMTDKLQEQYRNLKEFSENASHEIQTPLAIMQNKLEEIMQSENLPEQEMKTVQEVYESANRLSKLNQSLLLLAKIENRQFPDERLIGLKELIDAKLTGLEEMIRFKKFTISP
;
A
#
# COMPACT_ATOMS: atom_id res chain seq x y z
N MET A 1 -23.38 2.49 -1.18
CA MET A 1 -23.38 3.85 -1.79
C MET A 1 -22.10 4.02 -2.58
N ASN A 2 -22.22 4.30 -3.87
CA ASN A 2 -21.08 4.46 -4.77
C ASN A 2 -20.49 5.87 -4.53
N LYS A 3 -19.22 5.98 -4.11
CA LYS A 3 -18.62 7.27 -3.67
C LYS A 3 -18.40 8.29 -4.81
N ASN A 4 -18.73 7.95 -6.05
CA ASN A 4 -18.45 8.75 -7.26
C ASN A 4 -19.68 9.26 -8.01
N GLU A 5 -20.89 9.08 -7.47
CA GLU A 5 -22.08 9.65 -8.12
C GLU A 5 -22.25 11.13 -7.70
N PRO A 6 -22.57 12.03 -8.66
CA PRO A 6 -22.80 13.43 -8.35
C PRO A 6 -23.98 13.56 -7.39
N LEU A 7 -23.85 14.47 -6.41
CA LEU A 7 -24.89 14.71 -5.42
C LEU A 7 -26.20 15.12 -6.10
N GLN A 8 -27.24 14.32 -5.90
CA GLN A 8 -28.59 14.63 -6.38
C GLN A 8 -29.40 15.20 -5.24
N LEU A 9 -29.81 16.46 -5.38
CA LEU A 9 -30.69 17.16 -4.46
C LEU A 9 -32.09 17.25 -5.06
N ALA A 10 -33.12 17.18 -4.21
CA ALA A 10 -34.49 17.29 -4.66
C ALA A 10 -34.76 18.68 -5.29
N PRO A 11 -35.48 18.75 -6.41
CA PRO A 11 -35.85 20.02 -7.03
C PRO A 11 -36.82 20.79 -6.12
N THR A 12 -36.75 22.12 -6.16
CA THR A 12 -37.52 23.02 -5.32
C THR A 12 -37.95 24.25 -6.13
N SER A 13 -39.14 24.76 -5.86
CA SER A 13 -39.68 25.98 -6.48
C SER A 13 -39.31 27.26 -5.73
N THR A 14 -38.74 27.14 -4.54
CA THR A 14 -38.32 28.28 -3.71
C THR A 14 -36.92 28.73 -4.12
N GLY A 15 -36.78 29.98 -4.57
CA GLY A 15 -35.53 30.51 -5.15
C GLY A 15 -34.32 30.42 -4.20
N GLU A 16 -34.52 30.64 -2.90
CA GLU A 16 -33.48 30.52 -1.87
C GLU A 16 -32.96 29.07 -1.75
N PHE A 17 -33.86 28.08 -1.83
CA PHE A 17 -33.48 26.67 -1.77
C PHE A 17 -32.78 26.21 -3.06
N THR A 18 -33.12 26.78 -4.21
CA THR A 18 -32.38 26.53 -5.46
C THR A 18 -30.93 27.02 -5.34
N ARG A 19 -30.71 28.25 -4.85
CA ARG A 19 -29.36 28.79 -4.62
C ARG A 19 -28.58 27.96 -3.60
N LEU A 20 -29.24 27.52 -2.52
CA LEU A 20 -28.61 26.65 -1.52
C LEU A 20 -28.20 25.29 -2.14
N ASN A 21 -29.07 24.68 -2.96
CA ASN A 21 -28.77 23.43 -3.64
C ASN A 21 -27.56 23.57 -4.58
N GLU A 22 -27.48 24.66 -5.34
CA GLU A 22 -26.33 24.95 -6.20
C GLU A 22 -25.03 25.06 -5.39
N GLU A 23 -25.07 25.74 -4.24
CA GLU A 23 -23.88 25.93 -3.41
C GLU A 23 -23.43 24.63 -2.73
N ILE A 24 -24.38 23.84 -2.20
CA ILE A 24 -24.09 22.50 -1.66
C ILE A 24 -23.47 21.61 -2.72
N LYS A 25 -24.00 21.62 -3.95
CA LYS A 25 -23.45 20.84 -5.07
C LYS A 25 -22.01 21.28 -5.37
N ARG A 26 -21.77 22.58 -5.53
CA ARG A 26 -20.43 23.13 -5.79
C ARG A 26 -19.42 22.74 -4.69
N MET A 27 -19.81 22.83 -3.43
CA MET A 27 -18.97 22.45 -2.30
C MET A 27 -18.68 20.94 -2.30
N THR A 28 -19.68 20.12 -2.61
CA THR A 28 -19.53 18.65 -2.67
C THR A 28 -18.61 18.24 -3.80
N ASP A 29 -18.79 18.80 -4.99
CA ASP A 29 -17.95 18.53 -6.16
C ASP A 29 -16.49 18.89 -5.87
N LYS A 30 -16.25 20.05 -5.21
CA LYS A 30 -14.92 20.48 -4.78
C LYS A 30 -14.31 19.53 -3.75
N LEU A 31 -15.07 19.08 -2.76
CA LEU A 31 -14.60 18.11 -1.76
C LEU A 31 -14.25 16.76 -2.41
N GLN A 32 -15.06 16.30 -3.36
CA GLN A 32 -14.77 15.06 -4.11
C GLN A 32 -13.48 15.18 -4.93
N GLU A 33 -13.26 16.32 -5.59
CA GLU A 33 -12.03 16.60 -6.32
C GLU A 33 -10.80 16.63 -5.40
N GLN A 34 -10.88 17.36 -4.28
CA GLN A 34 -9.80 17.43 -3.30
C GLN A 34 -9.46 16.05 -2.72
N TYR A 35 -10.48 15.25 -2.41
CA TYR A 35 -10.29 13.90 -1.90
C TYR A 35 -9.60 13.00 -2.93
N ARG A 36 -9.99 13.08 -4.21
CA ARG A 36 -9.34 12.34 -5.30
C ARG A 36 -7.87 12.76 -5.48
N ASN A 37 -7.58 14.05 -5.45
CA ASN A 37 -6.20 14.55 -5.57
C ASN A 37 -5.33 14.11 -4.38
N LEU A 38 -5.86 14.17 -3.16
CA LEU A 38 -5.16 13.71 -1.96
C LEU A 38 -4.86 12.21 -2.03
N LYS A 39 -5.81 11.42 -2.53
CA LYS A 39 -5.65 9.99 -2.76
C LYS A 39 -4.53 9.71 -3.76
N GLU A 40 -4.56 10.31 -4.95
CA GLU A 40 -3.52 10.12 -5.98
C GLU A 40 -2.14 10.55 -5.46
N PHE A 41 -2.07 11.68 -4.75
CA PHE A 41 -0.84 12.13 -4.11
C PHE A 41 -0.31 11.10 -3.10
N SER A 42 -1.17 10.56 -2.23
CA SER A 42 -0.77 9.54 -1.24
C SER A 42 -0.30 8.24 -1.88
N GLU A 43 -0.97 7.80 -2.95
CA GLU A 43 -0.59 6.60 -3.72
C GLU A 43 0.78 6.81 -4.40
N ASN A 44 0.96 7.93 -5.11
CA ASN A 44 2.22 8.26 -5.78
C ASN A 44 3.37 8.42 -4.79
N ALA A 45 3.19 9.19 -3.71
CA ALA A 45 4.22 9.39 -2.69
C ALA A 45 4.64 8.06 -2.05
N SER A 46 3.68 7.18 -1.74
CA SER A 46 4.00 5.88 -1.16
C SER A 46 4.83 5.00 -2.11
N HIS A 47 4.54 5.01 -3.41
CA HIS A 47 5.34 4.31 -4.41
C HIS A 47 6.74 4.92 -4.58
N GLU A 48 6.83 6.26 -4.67
CA GLU A 48 8.10 6.97 -4.79
C GLU A 48 9.01 6.77 -3.57
N ILE A 49 8.45 6.53 -2.38
CA ILE A 49 9.22 6.24 -1.15
C ILE A 49 9.78 4.80 -1.14
N GLN A 50 9.15 3.85 -1.82
CA GLN A 50 9.62 2.45 -1.83
C GLN A 50 11.01 2.31 -2.45
N THR A 51 11.25 2.97 -3.58
CA THR A 51 12.52 2.92 -4.32
C THR A 51 13.72 3.42 -3.49
N PRO A 52 13.72 4.64 -2.91
CA PRO A 52 14.84 5.13 -2.11
C PRO A 52 15.02 4.30 -0.83
N LEU A 53 13.95 3.77 -0.22
CA LEU A 53 14.08 2.85 0.91
C LEU A 53 14.79 1.56 0.52
N ALA A 54 14.41 0.96 -0.61
CA ALA A 54 15.09 -0.24 -1.12
C ALA A 54 16.57 0.04 -1.41
N ILE A 55 16.90 1.20 -2.00
CA ILE A 55 18.29 1.60 -2.23
C ILE A 55 19.05 1.75 -0.91
N MET A 56 18.46 2.39 0.10
CA MET A 56 19.08 2.53 1.43
C MET A 56 19.32 1.17 2.08
N GLN A 57 18.35 0.26 2.03
CA GLN A 57 18.47 -1.08 2.59
C GLN A 57 19.59 -1.89 1.93
N ASN A 58 19.68 -1.87 0.60
CA ASN A 58 20.76 -2.55 -0.13
C ASN A 58 22.14 -2.00 0.25
N LYS A 59 22.29 -0.67 0.37
CA LYS A 59 23.56 -0.06 0.77
C LYS A 59 23.93 -0.41 2.21
N LEU A 60 22.96 -0.47 3.12
CA LEU A 60 23.20 -0.88 4.50
C LEU A 60 23.62 -2.35 4.56
N GLU A 61 23.00 -3.24 3.78
CA GLU A 61 23.42 -4.65 3.66
C GLU A 61 24.85 -4.79 3.12
N GLU A 62 25.22 -4.00 2.11
CA GLU A 62 26.58 -3.96 1.57
C GLU A 62 27.60 -3.54 2.64
N ILE A 63 27.29 -2.51 3.44
CA ILE A 63 28.15 -2.06 4.55
C ILE A 63 28.28 -3.15 5.62
N MET A 64 27.18 -3.84 5.97
CA MET A 64 27.19 -4.94 6.94
C MET A 64 27.99 -6.15 6.48
N GLN A 65 28.17 -6.34 5.17
CA GLN A 65 29.00 -7.40 4.60
C GLN A 65 30.49 -7.02 4.52
N SER A 66 30.86 -5.77 4.77
CA SER A 66 32.25 -5.33 4.71
C SER A 66 33.07 -5.83 5.91
N GLU A 67 34.26 -6.38 5.66
CA GLU A 67 35.09 -7.05 6.68
C GLU A 67 35.77 -6.09 7.67
N ASN A 68 35.66 -4.77 7.49
CA ASN A 68 36.46 -3.77 8.20
C ASN A 68 35.66 -2.78 9.06
N LEU A 69 34.38 -3.04 9.35
CA LEU A 69 33.60 -2.14 10.21
C LEU A 69 33.87 -2.40 11.71
N PRO A 70 34.21 -1.38 12.50
CA PRO A 70 34.25 -1.50 13.96
C PRO A 70 32.91 -1.98 14.52
N GLU A 71 32.93 -2.80 15.57
CA GLU A 71 31.72 -3.40 16.17
C GLU A 71 30.65 -2.36 16.54
N GLN A 72 31.08 -1.20 17.06
CA GLN A 72 30.18 -0.12 17.42
C GLN A 72 29.49 0.51 16.20
N GLU A 73 30.20 0.63 15.08
CA GLU A 73 29.62 1.12 13.82
C GLU A 73 28.69 0.07 13.20
N MET A 74 29.05 -1.21 13.28
CA MET A 74 28.20 -2.32 12.81
C MET A 74 26.85 -2.31 13.52
N LYS A 75 26.86 -2.09 14.85
CA LYS A 75 25.63 -1.95 15.63
C LYS A 75 24.78 -0.78 15.16
N THR A 76 25.38 0.38 14.91
CA THR A 76 24.66 1.55 14.38
C THR A 76 24.05 1.27 13.00
N VAL A 77 24.79 0.63 12.10
CA VAL A 77 24.29 0.26 10.77
C VAL A 77 23.10 -0.69 10.89
N GLN A 78 23.18 -1.68 11.78
CA GLN A 78 22.07 -2.60 12.04
C GLN A 78 20.82 -1.87 12.57
N GLU A 79 20.96 -0.95 13.52
CA GLU A 79 19.84 -0.15 14.06
C GLU A 79 19.16 0.70 12.96
N VAL A 80 19.97 1.27 12.05
CA VAL A 80 19.45 2.03 10.89
C VAL A 80 18.75 1.11 9.89
N TYR A 81 19.31 -0.07 9.62
CA TYR A 81 18.70 -1.08 8.75
C TYR A 81 17.34 -1.56 9.28
N GLU A 82 17.25 -1.87 10.58
CA GLU A 82 16.00 -2.24 11.24
C GLU A 82 14.96 -1.11 11.17
N SER A 83 15.39 0.13 11.37
CA SER A 83 14.54 1.32 11.24
C SER A 83 14.01 1.51 9.80
N ALA A 84 14.88 1.35 8.79
CA ALA A 84 14.49 1.41 7.38
C ALA A 84 13.50 0.28 7.02
N ASN A 85 13.72 -0.93 7.53
CA ASN A 85 12.79 -2.05 7.39
C ASN A 85 11.43 -1.78 8.02
N ARG A 86 11.39 -1.20 9.22
CA ARG A 86 10.14 -0.80 9.87
C ARG A 86 9.41 0.26 9.05
N LEU A 87 10.13 1.24 8.50
CA LEU A 87 9.54 2.28 7.66
C LEU A 87 8.96 1.70 6.35
N SER A 88 9.67 0.77 5.73
CA SER A 88 9.19 0.05 4.53
C SER A 88 7.88 -0.71 4.80
N LYS A 89 7.81 -1.45 5.92
CA LYS A 89 6.59 -2.18 6.34
C LYS A 89 5.41 -1.25 6.64
N LEU A 90 5.66 -0.10 7.27
CA LEU A 90 4.63 0.91 7.52
C LEU A 90 4.08 1.48 6.20
N ASN A 91 4.97 1.84 5.27
CA ASN A 91 4.58 2.34 3.96
C ASN A 91 3.74 1.32 3.17
N GLN A 92 4.14 0.04 3.18
CA GLN A 92 3.36 -1.04 2.56
C GLN A 92 1.98 -1.21 3.20
N SER A 93 1.88 -1.06 4.52
CA SER A 93 0.60 -1.15 5.24
C SER A 93 -0.33 0.01 4.89
N LEU A 94 0.20 1.23 4.76
CA LEU A 94 -0.56 2.41 4.33
C LEU A 94 -1.06 2.26 2.89
N LEU A 95 -0.22 1.76 1.98
CA LEU A 95 -0.63 1.43 0.61
C LEU A 95 -1.76 0.40 0.56
N LEU A 96 -1.67 -0.64 1.37
CA LEU A 96 -2.71 -1.66 1.44
C LEU A 96 -4.03 -1.05 1.95
N LEU A 97 -3.98 -0.23 3.00
CA LEU A 97 -5.15 0.44 3.53
C LEU A 97 -5.80 1.34 2.48
N ALA A 98 -4.99 2.14 1.77
CA ALA A 98 -5.47 2.97 0.66
C ALA A 98 -6.18 2.13 -0.41
N LYS A 99 -5.56 1.02 -0.86
CA LYS A 99 -6.18 0.12 -1.85
C LYS A 99 -7.52 -0.45 -1.37
N ILE A 100 -7.62 -0.83 -0.10
CA ILE A 100 -8.86 -1.35 0.51
C ILE A 100 -9.96 -0.28 0.52
N GLU A 101 -9.65 0.93 1.01
CA GLU A 101 -10.62 2.04 1.05
C GLU A 101 -11.11 2.42 -0.35
N ASN A 102 -10.24 2.25 -1.34
CA ASN A 102 -10.46 2.57 -2.73
C ASN A 102 -11.11 1.45 -3.54
N ARG A 103 -11.38 0.29 -2.93
CA ARG A 103 -11.86 -0.92 -3.61
C ARG A 103 -11.02 -1.28 -4.84
N GLN A 104 -9.73 -0.93 -4.84
CA GLN A 104 -8.77 -1.28 -5.89
C GLN A 104 -8.31 -2.73 -5.69
N PHE A 105 -9.25 -3.65 -5.76
CA PHE A 105 -8.95 -5.07 -5.74
C PHE A 105 -8.70 -5.54 -7.18
N PRO A 106 -7.79 -6.51 -7.39
CA PRO A 106 -7.73 -7.21 -8.66
C PRO A 106 -9.11 -7.83 -8.99
N ASP A 107 -9.41 -8.00 -10.28
CA ASP A 107 -10.65 -8.63 -10.71
C ASP A 107 -10.88 -9.96 -10.00
N GLU A 108 -12.12 -10.18 -9.55
CA GLU A 108 -12.54 -11.46 -9.02
C GLU A 108 -12.44 -12.51 -10.13
N ARG A 109 -11.58 -13.51 -9.92
CA ARG A 109 -11.37 -14.61 -10.86
C ARG A 109 -11.50 -15.95 -10.16
N LEU A 110 -12.07 -16.93 -10.88
CA LEU A 110 -12.00 -18.32 -10.46
C LEU A 110 -10.54 -18.76 -10.47
N ILE A 111 -10.10 -19.35 -9.35
CA ILE A 111 -8.75 -19.90 -9.19
C ILE A 111 -8.84 -21.39 -8.86
N GLY A 112 -8.01 -22.20 -9.51
CA GLY A 112 -7.79 -23.58 -9.10
C GLY A 112 -6.96 -23.61 -7.83
N LEU A 113 -7.60 -23.85 -6.69
CA LEU A 113 -6.94 -23.81 -5.38
C LEU A 113 -5.73 -24.75 -5.31
N LYS A 114 -5.85 -25.93 -5.93
CA LYS A 114 -4.77 -26.92 -6.03
C LYS A 114 -3.54 -26.37 -6.76
N GLU A 115 -3.74 -25.80 -7.94
CA GLU A 115 -2.65 -25.24 -8.75
C GLU A 115 -1.93 -24.10 -8.04
N LEU A 116 -2.71 -23.25 -7.33
CA LEU A 116 -2.13 -22.17 -6.53
C LEU A 116 -1.30 -22.70 -5.36
N ILE A 117 -1.80 -23.71 -4.65
CA ILE A 117 -1.08 -24.36 -3.56
C ILE A 117 0.20 -25.02 -4.09
N ASP A 118 0.10 -25.82 -5.14
CA ASP A 118 1.25 -26.51 -5.75
C ASP A 118 2.33 -25.51 -6.19
N ALA A 119 1.94 -24.41 -6.85
CA ALA A 119 2.87 -23.36 -7.23
C ALA A 119 3.58 -22.70 -6.04
N LYS A 120 2.88 -22.51 -4.91
CA LYS A 120 3.48 -21.98 -3.67
C LYS A 120 4.37 -23.00 -2.98
N LEU A 121 4.01 -24.27 -3.00
CA LEU A 121 4.82 -25.35 -2.44
C LEU A 121 6.12 -25.51 -3.21
N THR A 122 6.09 -25.48 -4.55
CA THR A 122 7.29 -25.49 -5.39
C THR A 122 8.24 -24.34 -5.04
N GLY A 123 7.70 -23.12 -4.89
CA GLY A 123 8.51 -21.95 -4.52
C GLY A 123 9.12 -22.01 -3.11
N LEU A 124 8.61 -22.88 -2.23
CA LEU A 124 9.08 -23.06 -0.86
C LEU A 124 9.88 -24.35 -0.66
N GLU A 125 10.11 -25.14 -1.71
CA GLU A 125 10.76 -26.46 -1.59
C GLU A 125 12.11 -26.41 -0.87
N GLU A 126 12.92 -25.38 -1.14
CA GLU A 126 14.22 -25.23 -0.48
C GLU A 126 14.08 -24.98 1.03
N MET A 127 13.14 -24.13 1.44
CA MET A 127 12.85 -23.92 2.86
C MET A 127 12.26 -25.17 3.52
N ILE A 128 11.38 -25.90 2.83
CA ILE A 128 10.77 -27.13 3.33
C ILE A 128 11.85 -28.20 3.56
N ARG A 129 12.77 -28.36 2.60
CA ARG A 129 13.95 -29.25 2.72
C ARG A 129 14.85 -28.82 3.86
N PHE A 130 15.19 -27.53 3.94
CA PHE A 130 16.08 -26.99 4.96
C PHE A 130 15.51 -27.18 6.37
N LYS A 131 14.21 -26.95 6.57
CA LYS A 131 13.53 -27.11 7.86
C LYS A 131 13.02 -28.53 8.13
N LYS A 132 13.22 -29.47 7.20
CA LYS A 132 12.75 -30.87 7.27
C LYS A 132 11.24 -31.01 7.54
N PHE A 133 10.44 -30.08 7.03
CA PHE A 133 8.99 -30.19 7.13
C PHE A 133 8.47 -31.24 6.14
N THR A 134 7.46 -31.99 6.55
CA THR A 134 6.75 -32.94 5.70
C THR A 134 5.36 -32.39 5.41
N ILE A 135 5.00 -32.30 4.13
CA ILE A 135 3.69 -31.82 3.71
C ILE A 135 2.90 -33.02 3.21
N SER A 136 1.81 -33.32 3.89
CA SER A 136 0.85 -34.35 3.48
C SER A 136 -0.34 -33.67 2.78
N PRO A 137 -0.91 -34.30 1.74
CA PRO A 137 -2.12 -33.81 1.08
C PRO A 137 -3.34 -33.78 2.00
#